data_AF-A0AAW0G6P0-F1
#
_entry.id   AF-A0AAW0G6P0-F1
#
_cell.length_a   1.000
_cell.length_b   1.000
_cell.length_c   1.000
_cell.angle_alpha   90.00
_cell.angle_beta   90.00
_cell.angle_gamma   90.00
#
_symmetry.space_group_name_H-M   'P 1'
#
loop_
_entity.id
_entity.type
_entity.pdbx_description
1 polymer ?
#
loop_
_entity_poly.entity_id
_entity_poly.type
_entity_poly.pdbx_seq_one_letter_code
_entity_poly.pdbx_strand_id
1 'polypeptide(L)'
;MDLREESPLPDLTSSDYEQKKLDIRYPEWDKEVDYEHIFQDLEKVEIVNCPPALPSLYRWKGPSAFDVHPIRHGFDRNKNTDTYIYIFDSSDEGYRLAKKLDSVHKGIPQGPLEKMTEIGLRQMKRGDWLMAQDLNGKGDAKDDLVQAYVPQDGRIRPVTLAEVERAKLIALGERATRSRKVGSLPVEQFHDGITFEKQTLFSAPNANSKIKNGGTDKGGEIRTDVLKITTQVFLEGWEEAPIMMWDTIADMTDMLAMPHVGSPKNKWCPSVQLNIAQPRWYNSNQGLDEQGFFGGLHRDLGDIICSMSALVSLSDNPKNYQGGRFHLISLGVYVVLDEIDVFYFSSHHLHGGTPPLAPEGEEHIEDWAYRCVVIFYPASKIISGSSQVFMAGSGIRGELVTLPREVFSYDPPQPFTNHANFFTDGAQFTEEKDHFTTSMHMLTLYIHHLLRQLPYEVYFDTTMFAECISAIIDNSKYTSAPWKHAPASVINKDHIPEPSTLLPNENRIHYPPSIQYPSCQLILDRFVNELYFPSTRVLPHTAMDGIINRMPVNLRPTDSTVDINILRPFKTGKSSATTQVTSVNVTAQKKSILLSVVI
;
A
#
# COMPACT_ATOMS: atom_id res chain seq x y z
N MET A 1 -5.44 17.31 10.28
CA MET A 1 -5.02 18.16 9.15
C MET A 1 -4.45 19.44 9.74
N ASP A 2 -3.14 19.61 9.67
CA ASP A 2 -2.39 20.87 9.79
C ASP A 2 -0.94 20.50 9.47
N LEU A 3 -0.64 20.47 8.17
CA LEU A 3 0.72 20.28 7.67
C LEU A 3 1.33 21.67 7.56
N ARG A 4 2.35 21.92 8.38
CA ARG A 4 3.15 23.14 8.33
C ARG A 4 3.74 23.29 6.93
N GLU A 5 3.54 24.47 6.36
CA GLU A 5 4.19 24.95 5.15
C GLU A 5 5.70 24.72 5.24
N GLU A 6 6.23 23.84 4.40
CA GLU A 6 7.65 23.85 4.09
C GLU A 6 7.94 25.15 3.33
N SER A 7 8.91 25.91 3.83
CA SER A 7 9.29 27.20 3.25
C SER A 7 9.69 27.00 1.78
N PRO A 8 9.23 27.88 0.86
CA PRO A 8 9.60 27.78 -0.55
C PRO A 8 11.12 27.87 -0.68
N LEU A 9 11.70 26.95 -1.45
CA LEU A 9 13.10 27.01 -1.86
C LEU A 9 13.36 28.35 -2.56
N PRO A 10 14.56 28.94 -2.38
CA PRO A 10 14.87 30.26 -2.93
C PRO A 10 14.71 30.27 -4.46
N ASP A 11 14.10 31.34 -4.94
CA ASP A 11 13.78 31.59 -6.34
C ASP A 11 15.07 31.76 -7.17
N LEU A 12 15.58 30.63 -7.67
CA LEU A 12 16.66 30.59 -8.64
C LEU A 12 16.06 30.90 -10.02
N THR A 13 16.55 31.96 -10.67
CA THR A 13 16.09 32.43 -11.98
C THR A 13 16.00 31.29 -13.01
N SER A 14 14.91 31.27 -13.79
CA SER A 14 14.48 30.14 -14.62
C SER A 14 15.45 29.65 -15.70
N SER A 15 16.47 30.42 -16.10
CA SER A 15 17.40 30.01 -17.16
C SER A 15 18.50 29.05 -16.70
N ASP A 16 19.09 29.28 -15.52
CA ASP A 16 20.19 28.44 -15.00
C ASP A 16 19.69 27.09 -14.48
N TYR A 17 18.44 27.03 -14.00
CA TYR A 17 17.79 25.80 -13.55
C TYR A 17 17.37 24.89 -14.71
N GLU A 18 16.92 25.44 -15.84
CA GLU A 18 16.59 24.63 -17.03
C GLU A 18 17.85 24.13 -17.75
N GLN A 19 18.97 24.85 -17.68
CA GLN A 19 20.23 24.41 -18.28
C GLN A 19 20.97 23.36 -17.44
N LYS A 20 20.98 23.47 -16.10
CA LYS A 20 21.55 22.43 -15.21
C LYS A 20 20.76 21.11 -15.17
N LYS A 21 19.49 21.10 -15.60
CA LYS A 21 18.68 19.88 -15.71
C LYS A 21 19.07 18.99 -16.89
N LEU A 22 19.64 19.57 -17.94
CA LEU A 22 20.03 18.81 -19.14
C LEU A 22 21.24 17.88 -18.89
N ASP A 23 21.93 18.06 -17.76
CA ASP A 23 23.13 17.30 -17.39
C ASP A 23 22.88 16.15 -16.41
N ILE A 24 21.70 16.05 -15.78
CA ILE A 24 21.42 14.93 -14.87
C ILE A 24 20.98 13.73 -15.72
N ARG A 25 21.85 12.71 -15.78
CA ARG A 25 21.63 11.51 -16.59
C ARG A 25 21.66 10.26 -15.72
N TYR A 26 20.85 9.28 -16.11
CA TYR A 26 21.00 7.93 -15.63
C TYR A 26 22.32 7.36 -16.18
N PRO A 27 23.13 6.67 -15.38
CA PRO A 27 24.42 6.19 -15.85
C PRO A 27 24.28 5.06 -16.87
N GLU A 28 25.23 4.98 -17.80
CA GLU A 28 25.34 3.92 -18.81
C GLU A 28 26.40 2.91 -18.40
N TRP A 29 26.01 1.98 -17.53
CA TRP A 29 26.91 0.99 -16.92
C TRP A 29 27.41 -0.08 -17.90
N ASP A 30 26.71 -0.30 -19.01
CA ASP A 30 27.01 -1.31 -20.03
C ASP A 30 28.31 -1.05 -20.81
N LYS A 31 28.94 0.11 -20.59
CA LYS A 31 30.21 0.50 -21.21
C LYS A 31 31.42 0.27 -20.31
N GLU A 32 31.20 -0.13 -19.05
CA GLU A 32 32.25 -0.33 -18.06
C GLU A 32 32.60 -1.81 -17.94
N VAL A 33 33.89 -2.13 -18.13
CA VAL A 33 34.39 -3.51 -18.19
C VAL A 33 34.13 -4.28 -16.88
N ASP A 34 34.11 -3.58 -15.74
CA ASP A 34 33.93 -4.19 -14.42
C ASP A 34 32.51 -4.76 -14.20
N TYR A 35 31.54 -4.39 -15.03
CA TYR A 35 30.14 -4.83 -14.91
C TYR A 35 29.67 -5.80 -16.00
N GLU A 36 30.56 -6.36 -16.84
CA GLU A 36 30.15 -7.30 -17.91
C GLU A 36 29.28 -8.45 -17.40
N HIS A 37 29.55 -8.96 -16.20
CA HIS A 37 28.79 -10.04 -15.56
C HIS A 37 27.33 -9.68 -15.24
N ILE A 38 27.01 -8.40 -15.02
CA ILE A 38 25.63 -7.91 -14.81
C ILE A 38 24.83 -8.00 -16.12
N PHE A 39 25.48 -7.75 -17.26
CA PHE A 39 24.81 -7.60 -18.56
C PHE A 39 24.83 -8.85 -19.44
N GLN A 40 25.52 -9.91 -19.02
CA GLN A 40 25.78 -11.10 -19.86
C GLN A 40 24.50 -11.75 -20.44
N ASP A 41 23.38 -11.68 -19.70
CA ASP A 41 22.08 -12.30 -20.06
C ASP A 41 21.05 -11.25 -20.51
N LEU A 42 21.50 -10.01 -20.75
CA LEU A 42 20.67 -8.85 -20.99
C LEU A 42 20.89 -8.26 -22.39
N GLU A 43 19.82 -7.76 -23.01
CA GLU A 43 19.87 -7.00 -24.25
C GLU A 43 19.31 -5.61 -24.05
N LYS A 44 20.10 -4.57 -24.32
CA LYS A 44 19.61 -3.20 -24.24
C LYS A 44 18.42 -2.98 -25.19
N VAL A 45 17.33 -2.45 -24.68
CA VAL A 45 16.15 -2.11 -25.46
C VAL A 45 16.33 -0.71 -26.03
N GLU A 46 16.30 -0.59 -27.35
CA GLU A 46 16.31 0.72 -28.00
C GLU A 46 14.96 1.42 -27.81
N ILE A 47 14.98 2.53 -27.08
CA ILE A 47 13.83 3.41 -26.87
C ILE A 47 14.17 4.76 -27.48
N VAL A 48 13.54 5.07 -28.61
CA VAL A 48 13.74 6.34 -29.32
C VAL A 48 13.35 7.50 -28.42
N ASN A 49 14.19 8.54 -28.37
CA ASN A 49 14.00 9.73 -27.54
C ASN A 49 13.89 9.47 -26.03
N CYS A 50 14.36 8.32 -25.52
CA CYS A 50 14.38 8.06 -24.08
C CYS A 50 15.04 9.22 -23.32
N PRO A 51 14.31 9.90 -22.42
CA PRO A 51 14.86 10.98 -21.63
C PRO A 51 16.13 10.53 -20.89
N PRO A 52 17.23 11.29 -20.93
CA PRO A 52 18.47 10.89 -20.28
C PRO A 52 18.36 10.64 -18.78
N ALA A 53 17.33 11.19 -18.13
CA ALA A 53 17.08 10.99 -16.70
C ALA A 53 16.37 9.67 -16.36
N LEU A 54 15.90 8.92 -17.36
CA LEU A 54 15.26 7.62 -17.16
C LEU A 54 16.28 6.48 -17.24
N PRO A 55 16.04 5.37 -16.52
CA PRO A 55 16.89 4.20 -16.64
C PRO A 55 16.86 3.63 -18.06
N SER A 56 18.01 3.13 -18.50
CA SER A 56 18.03 2.21 -19.64
C SER A 56 17.31 0.92 -19.27
N LEU A 57 16.46 0.44 -20.17
CA LEU A 57 15.80 -0.86 -20.03
C LEU A 57 16.56 -1.91 -20.82
N TYR A 58 16.67 -3.09 -20.25
CA TYR A 58 17.26 -4.26 -20.86
C TYR A 58 16.23 -5.37 -20.91
N ARG A 59 16.17 -6.13 -21.99
CA ARG A 59 15.36 -7.33 -22.13
C ARG A 59 16.17 -8.52 -21.62
N TRP A 60 15.56 -9.32 -20.75
CA TRP A 60 16.09 -10.63 -20.37
C TRP A 60 16.13 -11.56 -21.58
N LYS A 61 17.31 -12.07 -21.91
CA LYS A 61 17.50 -13.15 -22.91
C LYS A 61 17.71 -14.50 -22.25
N GLY A 62 18.33 -14.50 -21.06
CA GLY A 62 18.78 -15.70 -20.38
C GLY A 62 19.90 -16.44 -21.10
N PRO A 63 20.40 -17.53 -20.50
CA PRO A 63 21.52 -18.29 -21.05
C PRO A 63 21.13 -19.06 -22.33
N SER A 64 19.84 -19.25 -22.58
CA SER A 64 19.30 -19.74 -23.84
C SER A 64 18.13 -18.88 -24.30
N ALA A 65 17.91 -18.81 -25.62
CA ALA A 65 16.82 -18.03 -26.24
C ALA A 65 15.39 -18.45 -25.80
N PHE A 66 15.26 -19.48 -24.97
CA PHE A 66 13.99 -19.98 -24.44
C PHE A 66 13.86 -19.81 -22.93
N ASP A 67 14.81 -19.19 -22.25
CA ASP A 67 14.78 -19.07 -20.79
C ASP A 67 13.82 -17.99 -20.34
N VAL A 68 12.83 -18.42 -19.56
CA VAL A 68 11.98 -17.51 -18.78
C VAL A 68 12.79 -17.05 -17.59
N HIS A 69 12.71 -15.76 -17.28
CA HIS A 69 13.36 -15.21 -16.09
C HIS A 69 13.00 -16.03 -14.84
N PRO A 70 13.98 -16.44 -14.00
CA PRO A 70 13.78 -17.44 -12.94
C PRO A 70 12.75 -17.04 -11.87
N ILE A 71 12.50 -15.74 -11.71
CA ILE A 71 11.52 -15.19 -10.76
C ILE A 71 10.07 -15.32 -11.27
N ARG A 72 9.85 -15.47 -12.58
CA ARG A 72 8.50 -15.59 -13.14
C ARG A 72 7.93 -16.98 -12.87
N HIS A 73 6.76 -17.02 -12.25
CA HIS A 73 6.08 -18.27 -11.93
C HIS A 73 4.94 -18.59 -12.92
N GLY A 74 4.78 -19.88 -13.28
CA GLY A 74 3.54 -20.38 -13.90
C GLY A 74 3.31 -20.06 -15.40
N PHE A 75 4.35 -19.82 -16.20
CA PHE A 75 4.20 -19.39 -17.59
C PHE A 75 4.36 -20.50 -18.65
N ASP A 76 3.52 -20.42 -19.70
CA ASP A 76 3.72 -21.07 -20.99
C ASP A 76 4.48 -20.11 -21.92
N ARG A 77 5.60 -20.58 -22.49
CA ARG A 77 6.62 -19.80 -23.24
C ARG A 77 6.11 -19.16 -24.54
N ASN A 78 4.89 -19.48 -24.98
CA ASN A 78 4.39 -19.21 -26.33
C ASN A 78 3.71 -17.85 -26.54
N LYS A 79 3.84 -16.89 -25.61
CA LYS A 79 3.18 -15.58 -25.73
C LYS A 79 4.21 -14.45 -25.83
N ASN A 80 3.92 -13.49 -26.72
CA ASN A 80 4.66 -12.24 -26.93
C ASN A 80 4.76 -11.42 -25.63
N THR A 81 5.64 -11.81 -24.72
CA THR A 81 5.82 -11.18 -23.41
C THR A 81 7.28 -10.87 -23.18
N ASP A 82 7.58 -9.66 -22.73
CA ASP A 82 8.94 -9.22 -22.44
C ASP A 82 9.18 -9.14 -20.92
N THR A 83 10.40 -9.45 -20.49
CA THR A 83 10.86 -9.16 -19.13
C THR A 83 11.93 -8.10 -19.23
N TYR A 84 11.60 -6.90 -18.77
CA TYR A 84 12.49 -5.76 -18.74
C TYR A 84 13.19 -5.69 -17.39
N ILE A 85 14.49 -5.38 -17.42
CA ILE A 85 15.35 -5.21 -16.27
C ILE A 85 15.96 -3.82 -16.40
N TYR A 86 15.97 -3.06 -15.30
CA TYR A 86 16.83 -1.89 -15.19
C TYR A 86 17.85 -2.11 -14.08
N ILE A 87 19.03 -1.52 -14.26
CA ILE A 87 20.13 -1.65 -13.31
C ILE A 87 20.10 -0.49 -12.33
N PHE A 88 20.06 -0.79 -11.04
CA PHE A 88 20.02 0.19 -9.97
C PHE A 88 21.32 0.15 -9.16
N ASP A 89 21.95 1.30 -8.97
CA ASP A 89 23.10 1.42 -8.06
C ASP A 89 22.62 1.60 -6.62
N SER A 90 22.75 0.53 -5.82
CA SER A 90 22.43 0.49 -4.40
C SER A 90 23.47 1.19 -3.50
N SER A 91 24.49 1.82 -4.08
CA SER A 91 25.44 2.63 -3.33
C SER A 91 24.80 3.92 -2.82
N ASP A 92 25.44 4.50 -1.81
CA ASP A 92 25.15 5.84 -1.30
C ASP A 92 25.09 6.91 -2.40
N GLU A 93 25.91 6.78 -3.43
CA GLU A 93 25.94 7.69 -4.58
C GLU A 93 24.76 7.44 -5.52
N GLY A 94 24.51 6.18 -5.87
CA GLY A 94 23.37 5.76 -6.69
C GLY A 94 22.04 6.22 -6.10
N TYR A 95 21.85 6.08 -4.80
CA TYR A 95 20.66 6.60 -4.12
C TYR A 95 20.51 8.13 -4.17
N ARG A 96 21.61 8.87 -4.00
CA ARG A 96 21.61 10.34 -4.15
C ARG A 96 21.28 10.74 -5.59
N LEU A 97 21.78 9.97 -6.57
CA LEU A 97 21.48 10.19 -7.98
C LEU A 97 20.01 9.89 -8.28
N ALA A 98 19.46 8.76 -7.85
CA ALA A 98 18.05 8.41 -8.02
C ALA A 98 17.13 9.52 -7.48
N LYS A 99 17.43 10.06 -6.29
CA LYS A 99 16.68 11.21 -5.73
C LYS A 99 16.75 12.45 -6.62
N LYS A 100 17.90 12.74 -7.22
CA LYS A 100 18.06 13.87 -8.16
C LYS A 100 17.31 13.62 -9.46
N LEU A 101 17.39 12.42 -10.02
CA LEU A 101 16.64 12.02 -11.23
C LEU A 101 15.14 12.18 -11.00
N ASP A 102 14.62 11.68 -9.87
CA ASP A 102 13.21 11.84 -9.54
C ASP A 102 12.77 13.31 -9.43
N SER A 103 13.66 14.21 -8.98
CA SER A 103 13.36 15.63 -8.86
C SER A 103 13.26 16.37 -10.21
N VAL A 104 13.74 15.78 -11.32
CA VAL A 104 13.59 16.38 -12.65
C VAL A 104 12.21 16.14 -13.26
N HIS A 105 11.47 15.14 -12.76
CA HIS A 105 10.11 14.85 -13.18
C HIS A 105 9.12 15.83 -12.53
N LYS A 106 8.56 16.74 -13.34
CA LYS A 106 7.67 17.81 -12.87
C LYS A 106 6.18 17.50 -12.99
N GLY A 107 5.78 16.42 -13.64
CA GLY A 107 4.38 16.08 -13.85
C GLY A 107 4.18 14.76 -14.57
N ILE A 108 2.92 14.35 -14.64
CA ILE A 108 2.50 13.16 -15.39
C ILE A 108 2.46 13.52 -16.87
N PRO A 109 3.13 12.76 -17.76
CA PRO A 109 3.05 12.97 -19.20
C PRO A 109 1.61 13.01 -19.72
N GLN A 110 1.23 14.13 -20.36
CA GLN A 110 -0.12 14.35 -20.90
C GLN A 110 -0.14 14.27 -22.43
N GLY A 111 -1.33 14.02 -22.97
CA GLY A 111 -1.61 13.95 -24.41
C GLY A 111 -1.95 12.53 -24.88
N PRO A 112 -2.02 12.33 -26.21
CA PRO A 112 -2.44 11.06 -26.79
C PRO A 112 -1.37 9.98 -26.68
N LEU A 113 -1.76 8.72 -26.92
CA LEU A 113 -0.89 7.54 -26.79
C LEU A 113 0.39 7.62 -27.63
N GLU A 114 0.28 8.11 -28.87
CA GLU A 114 1.40 8.23 -29.82
C GLU A 114 2.53 9.07 -29.22
N LYS A 115 2.15 10.16 -28.55
CA LYS A 115 3.07 11.07 -27.87
C LYS A 115 3.88 10.39 -26.77
N MET A 116 3.35 9.36 -26.10
CA MET A 116 4.09 8.64 -25.06
C MET A 116 5.29 7.90 -25.63
N THR A 117 5.13 7.30 -26.81
CA THR A 117 6.24 6.66 -27.53
C THR A 117 7.22 7.70 -28.06
N GLU A 118 6.71 8.82 -28.59
CA GLU A 118 7.55 9.92 -29.11
C GLU A 118 8.47 10.55 -28.06
N ILE A 119 8.00 10.65 -26.82
CA ILE A 119 8.80 11.15 -25.68
C ILE A 119 9.62 10.05 -25.00
N GLY A 120 9.72 8.86 -25.61
CA GLY A 120 10.58 7.79 -25.16
C GLY A 120 10.10 7.03 -23.93
N LEU A 121 8.79 6.86 -23.76
CA LEU A 121 8.22 5.96 -22.75
C LEU A 121 7.86 4.60 -23.36
N ARG A 122 7.94 3.55 -22.55
CA ARG A 122 7.59 2.18 -22.96
C ARG A 122 6.23 1.77 -22.40
N GLN A 123 5.34 1.34 -23.28
CA GLN A 123 4.11 0.68 -22.86
C GLN A 123 4.41 -0.74 -22.35
N MET A 124 3.94 -1.08 -21.16
CA MET A 124 3.84 -2.45 -20.68
C MET A 124 2.52 -3.07 -21.14
N LYS A 125 2.60 -4.28 -21.70
CA LYS A 125 1.46 -5.05 -22.20
C LYS A 125 1.21 -6.26 -21.33
N ARG A 126 0.09 -6.94 -21.55
CA ARG A 126 -0.23 -8.19 -20.84
C ARG A 126 0.90 -9.20 -20.94
N GLY A 127 1.30 -9.72 -19.78
CA GLY A 127 2.41 -10.64 -19.61
C GLY A 127 3.78 -9.98 -19.50
N ASP A 128 3.92 -8.67 -19.66
CA ASP A 128 5.18 -7.97 -19.47
C ASP A 128 5.53 -7.84 -17.98
N TRP A 129 6.83 -7.93 -17.70
CA TRP A 129 7.42 -7.77 -16.37
C TRP A 129 8.48 -6.68 -16.37
N LEU A 130 8.60 -5.96 -15.26
CA LEU A 130 9.66 -5.01 -15.00
C LEU A 130 10.33 -5.35 -13.67
N MET A 131 11.63 -5.56 -13.71
CA MET A 131 12.46 -5.92 -12.55
C MET A 131 13.63 -4.94 -12.40
N ALA A 132 14.19 -4.92 -11.21
CA ALA A 132 15.40 -4.18 -10.89
C ALA A 132 16.51 -5.15 -10.51
N GLN A 133 17.70 -4.93 -11.04
CA GLN A 133 18.91 -5.66 -10.70
C GLN A 133 19.87 -4.72 -10.00
N ASP A 134 20.42 -5.14 -8.86
CA ASP A 134 21.39 -4.37 -8.08
C ASP A 134 22.76 -4.40 -8.76
N LEU A 135 23.28 -3.23 -9.13
CA LEU A 135 24.61 -3.05 -9.74
C LEU A 135 25.72 -3.61 -8.86
N ASN A 136 25.59 -3.47 -7.54
CA ASN A 136 26.58 -3.94 -6.57
C ASN A 136 26.32 -5.41 -6.15
N GLY A 137 25.33 -6.05 -6.76
CA GLY A 137 25.00 -7.45 -6.57
C GLY A 137 25.92 -8.39 -7.36
N LYS A 138 25.54 -9.68 -7.40
CA LYS A 138 26.27 -10.71 -8.17
C LYS A 138 25.82 -10.82 -9.63
N GLY A 139 24.77 -10.09 -10.00
CA GLY A 139 24.09 -10.25 -11.29
C GLY A 139 23.34 -11.57 -11.47
N ASP A 140 22.99 -12.26 -10.38
CA ASP A 140 22.16 -13.46 -10.46
C ASP A 140 20.69 -13.06 -10.62
N ALA A 141 20.07 -13.47 -11.73
CA ALA A 141 18.68 -13.17 -12.05
C ALA A 141 17.68 -13.64 -10.97
N LYS A 142 18.03 -14.58 -10.09
CA LYS A 142 17.16 -14.95 -8.96
C LYS A 142 17.09 -13.88 -7.86
N ASP A 143 18.07 -12.98 -7.84
CA ASP A 143 18.22 -11.89 -6.86
C ASP A 143 17.56 -10.59 -7.37
N ASP A 144 17.07 -10.58 -8.62
CA ASP A 144 16.32 -9.46 -9.18
C ASP A 144 15.02 -9.21 -8.42
N LEU A 145 14.50 -8.00 -8.51
CA LEU A 145 13.38 -7.57 -7.70
C LEU A 145 12.27 -7.01 -8.56
N VAL A 146 11.10 -7.65 -8.50
CA VAL A 146 9.91 -7.25 -9.26
C VAL A 146 9.49 -5.84 -8.86
N GLN A 147 9.41 -4.95 -9.84
CA GLN A 147 8.96 -3.59 -9.66
C GLN A 147 7.56 -3.37 -10.24
N ALA A 148 7.22 -4.09 -11.31
CA ALA A 148 5.88 -4.09 -11.87
C ALA A 148 5.65 -5.29 -12.77
N TYR A 149 4.39 -5.68 -12.95
CA TYR A 149 4.01 -6.61 -14.00
C TYR A 149 2.53 -6.49 -14.37
N VAL A 150 2.21 -6.84 -15.62
CA VAL A 150 0.83 -7.02 -16.08
C VAL A 150 0.62 -8.52 -16.26
N PRO A 151 -0.37 -9.16 -15.63
CA PRO A 151 -0.58 -10.59 -15.82
C PRO A 151 -0.87 -10.94 -17.28
N GLN A 152 -0.58 -12.19 -17.65
CA GLN A 152 -0.76 -12.63 -19.03
C GLN A 152 -2.22 -12.81 -19.43
N ASP A 153 -2.48 -12.84 -20.74
CA ASP A 153 -3.80 -13.17 -21.27
C ASP A 153 -4.30 -14.53 -20.76
N GLY A 154 -5.55 -14.57 -20.31
CA GLY A 154 -6.19 -15.77 -19.79
C GLY A 154 -5.83 -16.10 -18.34
N ARG A 155 -4.99 -15.27 -17.68
CA ARG A 155 -4.72 -15.41 -16.25
C ARG A 155 -5.95 -15.14 -15.41
N ILE A 156 -6.71 -14.11 -15.78
CA ILE A 156 -8.03 -13.85 -15.21
C ILE A 156 -9.03 -14.74 -15.91
N ARG A 157 -9.78 -15.52 -15.13
CA ARG A 157 -10.74 -16.49 -15.66
C ARG A 157 -11.88 -15.76 -16.35
N PRO A 158 -12.42 -16.30 -17.47
CA PRO A 158 -13.54 -15.67 -18.18
C PRO A 158 -14.78 -15.41 -17.31
N VAL A 159 -15.06 -16.30 -16.35
CA VAL A 159 -16.17 -16.11 -15.39
C VAL A 159 -15.95 -14.89 -14.49
N THR A 160 -14.71 -14.65 -14.06
CA THR A 160 -14.34 -13.51 -13.23
C THR A 160 -14.43 -12.21 -14.05
N LEU A 161 -13.99 -12.23 -15.32
CA LEU A 161 -14.16 -11.10 -16.24
C LEU A 161 -15.64 -10.78 -16.52
N ALA A 162 -16.52 -11.78 -16.57
CA ALA A 162 -17.95 -11.55 -16.70
C ALA A 162 -18.53 -10.83 -15.46
N GLU A 163 -18.06 -11.18 -14.25
CA GLU A 163 -18.45 -10.50 -13.01
C GLU A 163 -17.88 -9.07 -12.94
N VAL A 164 -16.75 -8.78 -13.58
CA VAL A 164 -16.21 -7.41 -13.67
C VAL A 164 -17.19 -6.46 -14.35
N GLU A 165 -17.91 -6.90 -15.38
CA GLU A 165 -18.96 -6.08 -16.01
C GLU A 165 -20.11 -5.78 -15.05
N ARG A 166 -20.46 -6.74 -14.18
CA ARG A 166 -21.41 -6.50 -13.08
C ARG A 166 -20.84 -5.48 -12.09
N ALA A 167 -19.58 -5.62 -11.65
CA ALA A 167 -18.95 -4.68 -10.72
C ALA A 167 -18.90 -3.25 -11.28
N LYS A 168 -18.60 -3.11 -12.58
CA LYS A 168 -18.65 -1.84 -13.32
C LYS A 168 -20.04 -1.21 -13.26
N LEU A 169 -21.08 -2.00 -13.54
CA LEU A 169 -22.47 -1.53 -13.46
C LEU A 169 -22.87 -1.13 -12.04
N ILE A 170 -22.44 -1.88 -11.02
CA ILE A 170 -22.70 -1.57 -9.61
C ILE A 170 -22.01 -0.27 -9.20
N ALA A 171 -20.74 -0.10 -9.57
CA ALA A 171 -19.95 1.07 -9.19
C ALA A 171 -20.42 2.36 -9.90
N LEU A 172 -20.66 2.28 -11.22
CA LEU A 172 -20.94 3.45 -12.05
C LEU A 172 -22.43 3.66 -12.36
N GLY A 173 -23.28 2.67 -12.10
CA GLY A 173 -24.70 2.69 -12.44
C GLY A 173 -24.98 2.53 -13.94
N GLU A 174 -26.25 2.56 -14.33
CA GLU A 174 -26.67 2.48 -15.73
C GLU A 174 -26.20 3.70 -16.52
N ARG A 175 -25.68 3.48 -17.74
CA ARG A 175 -25.18 4.57 -18.59
C ARG A 175 -26.21 5.69 -18.78
N ALA A 176 -27.48 5.34 -18.95
CA ALA A 176 -28.59 6.31 -19.14
C ALA A 176 -28.84 7.22 -17.92
N THR A 177 -28.36 6.84 -16.73
CA THR A 177 -28.54 7.62 -15.49
C THR A 177 -27.31 8.42 -15.08
N ARG A 178 -26.16 8.15 -15.71
CA ARG A 178 -24.91 8.85 -15.42
C ARG A 178 -24.96 10.27 -15.95
N SER A 179 -24.27 11.17 -15.26
CA SER A 179 -24.05 12.54 -15.73
C SER A 179 -22.66 12.99 -15.33
N ARG A 180 -22.20 14.15 -15.83
CA ARG A 180 -20.93 14.72 -15.38
C ARG A 180 -20.99 15.45 -14.03
N LYS A 181 -22.15 15.52 -13.39
CA LYS A 181 -22.32 16.20 -12.10
C LYS A 181 -21.85 15.32 -10.94
N VAL A 182 -21.17 15.94 -9.98
CA VAL A 182 -21.00 15.38 -8.62
C VAL A 182 -22.39 15.01 -8.09
N GLY A 183 -22.55 13.84 -7.49
CA GLY A 183 -23.84 13.30 -7.03
C GLY A 183 -24.40 12.18 -7.91
N SER A 184 -23.89 12.01 -9.13
CA SER A 184 -24.63 11.26 -10.16
C SER A 184 -24.24 9.81 -10.34
N LEU A 185 -23.20 9.35 -9.67
CA LEU A 185 -22.81 7.94 -9.65
C LEU A 185 -23.34 7.26 -8.37
N PRO A 186 -23.66 5.95 -8.41
CA PRO A 186 -23.94 5.19 -7.19
C PRO A 186 -22.79 5.27 -6.18
N VAL A 187 -21.57 5.42 -6.71
CA VAL A 187 -20.34 5.61 -5.98
C VAL A 187 -19.52 6.72 -6.65
N GLU A 188 -19.16 7.76 -5.92
CA GLU A 188 -18.28 8.83 -6.45
C GLU A 188 -16.81 8.59 -6.14
N GLN A 189 -16.52 8.19 -4.91
CA GLN A 189 -15.20 7.82 -4.44
C GLN A 189 -15.37 7.08 -3.11
N PHE A 190 -14.59 6.03 -2.87
CA PHE A 190 -14.49 5.48 -1.52
C PHE A 190 -13.09 4.98 -1.21
N HIS A 191 -12.81 4.95 0.08
CA HIS A 191 -11.76 4.14 0.67
C HIS A 191 -12.46 3.02 1.42
N ASP A 192 -12.11 1.77 1.12
CA ASP A 192 -12.65 0.60 1.79
C ASP A 192 -11.55 -0.27 2.43
N GLY A 193 -11.97 -1.20 3.29
CA GLY A 193 -11.07 -2.00 4.11
C GLY A 193 -10.56 -1.22 5.32
N ILE A 194 -9.29 -1.47 5.67
CA ILE A 194 -8.66 -0.93 6.88
C ILE A 194 -7.99 0.40 6.56
N THR A 195 -8.26 1.41 7.39
CA THR A 195 -7.61 2.72 7.32
C THR A 195 -6.69 2.92 8.52
N PHE A 196 -5.68 3.77 8.36
CA PHE A 196 -4.71 4.06 9.40
C PHE A 196 -4.71 5.56 9.75
N GLU A 197 -4.93 5.87 11.03
CA GLU A 197 -4.88 7.22 11.55
C GLU A 197 -3.48 7.56 12.06
N LYS A 198 -2.73 8.38 11.31
CA LYS A 198 -1.32 8.68 11.60
C LYS A 198 -1.06 9.30 12.99
N GLN A 199 -1.98 10.12 13.50
CA GLN A 199 -1.79 10.83 14.77
C GLN A 199 -1.80 9.86 15.96
N THR A 200 -2.75 8.93 15.95
CA THR A 200 -3.01 7.98 17.02
C THR A 200 -2.33 6.63 16.80
N LEU A 201 -1.86 6.37 15.57
CA LEU A 201 -1.35 5.07 15.10
C LEU A 201 -2.41 3.95 15.11
N PHE A 202 -3.70 4.29 15.10
CA PHE A 202 -4.77 3.29 15.05
C PHE A 202 -5.04 2.81 13.62
N SER A 203 -5.31 1.51 13.49
CA SER A 203 -5.93 0.90 12.33
C SER A 203 -7.32 0.39 12.68
N ALA A 204 -8.29 0.71 11.84
CA ALA A 204 -9.69 0.34 11.98
C ALA A 204 -10.37 0.26 10.61
N PRO A 205 -11.52 -0.43 10.50
CA PRO A 205 -12.45 -0.22 9.40
C PRO A 205 -12.59 1.26 9.06
N ASN A 206 -12.64 1.58 7.76
CA ASN A 206 -12.91 2.95 7.35
C ASN A 206 -14.26 3.44 7.92
N ALA A 207 -14.39 4.75 8.10
CA ALA A 207 -15.59 5.34 8.69
C ALA A 207 -16.86 5.14 7.85
N ASN A 208 -16.74 4.93 6.54
CA ASN A 208 -17.87 4.68 5.64
C ASN A 208 -18.42 3.26 5.80
N SER A 209 -17.60 2.31 6.23
CA SER A 209 -17.99 0.92 6.51
C SER A 209 -18.52 0.74 7.94
N LYS A 210 -18.95 1.82 8.60
CA LYS A 210 -19.54 1.73 9.93
C LYS A 210 -20.97 1.20 9.87
N ILE A 211 -21.24 0.10 10.57
CA ILE A 211 -22.58 -0.47 10.74
C ILE A 211 -23.38 0.40 11.72
N LYS A 212 -24.59 0.78 11.31
CA LYS A 212 -25.51 1.56 12.15
C LYS A 212 -26.76 0.72 12.43
N ASN A 213 -27.15 0.64 13.69
CA ASN A 213 -28.35 -0.10 14.13
C ASN A 213 -28.39 -1.57 13.69
N GLY A 214 -27.22 -2.22 13.60
CA GLY A 214 -27.11 -3.64 13.22
C GLY A 214 -27.29 -3.93 11.73
N GLY A 215 -27.33 -2.92 10.87
CA GLY A 215 -27.50 -3.09 9.42
C GLY A 215 -26.48 -2.32 8.57
N THR A 216 -26.23 -2.86 7.38
CA THR A 216 -25.49 -2.21 6.29
C THR A 216 -26.39 -1.21 5.58
N ASP A 217 -25.87 -0.04 5.18
CA ASP A 217 -26.60 0.83 4.27
C ASP A 217 -26.41 0.38 2.80
N LYS A 218 -27.28 0.86 1.89
CA LYS A 218 -27.19 0.50 0.46
C LYS A 218 -25.81 0.80 -0.15
N GLY A 219 -25.12 1.85 0.34
CA GLY A 219 -23.77 2.19 -0.10
C GLY A 219 -22.76 1.14 0.33
N GLY A 220 -22.88 0.61 1.56
CA GLY A 220 -22.08 -0.50 2.06
C GLY A 220 -22.23 -1.76 1.23
N GLU A 221 -23.46 -2.15 0.89
CA GLU A 221 -23.72 -3.33 0.04
C GLU A 221 -23.05 -3.19 -1.33
N ILE A 222 -23.19 -2.03 -1.97
CA ILE A 222 -22.55 -1.70 -3.26
C ILE A 222 -21.03 -1.82 -3.16
N ARG A 223 -20.42 -1.27 -2.10
CA ARG A 223 -18.97 -1.34 -1.88
C ARG A 223 -18.50 -2.78 -1.67
N THR A 224 -19.19 -3.55 -0.82
CA THR A 224 -18.87 -4.95 -0.56
C THR A 224 -18.90 -5.79 -1.84
N ASP A 225 -19.89 -5.58 -2.71
CA ASP A 225 -20.01 -6.31 -3.97
C ASP A 225 -18.88 -5.99 -4.95
N VAL A 226 -18.60 -4.69 -5.17
CA VAL A 226 -17.47 -4.25 -6.02
C VAL A 226 -16.15 -4.79 -5.46
N LEU A 227 -15.99 -4.73 -4.14
CA LEU A 227 -14.80 -5.19 -3.46
C LEU A 227 -14.57 -6.69 -3.65
N LYS A 228 -15.59 -7.53 -3.43
CA LYS A 228 -15.47 -8.99 -3.59
C LYS A 228 -15.07 -9.38 -5.02
N ILE A 229 -15.71 -8.78 -6.02
CA ILE A 229 -15.42 -9.08 -7.43
C ILE A 229 -14.01 -8.63 -7.81
N THR A 230 -13.65 -7.39 -7.47
CA THR A 230 -12.31 -6.86 -7.82
C THR A 230 -11.19 -7.55 -7.05
N THR A 231 -11.44 -7.98 -5.81
CA THR A 231 -10.49 -8.80 -5.03
C THR A 231 -10.24 -10.13 -5.73
N GLN A 232 -11.24 -10.73 -6.39
CA GLN A 232 -11.04 -11.98 -7.13
C GLN A 232 -10.18 -11.78 -8.38
N VAL A 233 -10.35 -10.68 -9.13
CA VAL A 233 -9.48 -10.32 -10.26
C VAL A 233 -8.05 -10.10 -9.80
N PHE A 234 -7.89 -9.33 -8.71
CA PHE A 234 -6.63 -9.13 -8.03
C PHE A 234 -6.00 -10.49 -7.66
N LEU A 235 -6.67 -11.35 -6.92
CA LEU A 235 -6.09 -12.63 -6.49
C LEU A 235 -5.69 -13.54 -7.67
N GLU A 236 -6.49 -13.57 -8.74
CA GLU A 236 -6.17 -14.36 -9.93
C GLU A 236 -4.94 -13.85 -10.66
N GLY A 237 -4.75 -12.54 -10.76
CA GLY A 237 -3.53 -11.95 -11.33
C GLY A 237 -2.32 -12.09 -10.40
N TRP A 238 -2.57 -12.09 -9.09
CA TRP A 238 -1.54 -12.26 -8.06
C TRP A 238 -0.86 -13.63 -8.13
N GLU A 239 -1.54 -14.65 -8.67
CA GLU A 239 -1.02 -16.03 -8.81
C GLU A 239 0.22 -16.16 -9.69
N GLU A 240 0.59 -15.11 -10.45
CA GLU A 240 1.86 -15.06 -11.18
C GLU A 240 3.01 -14.48 -10.37
N ALA A 241 2.73 -13.81 -9.24
CA ALA A 241 3.78 -13.22 -8.41
C ALA A 241 4.72 -14.30 -7.86
N PRO A 242 5.96 -13.94 -7.50
CA PRO A 242 6.92 -14.88 -6.94
C PRO A 242 6.38 -15.60 -5.71
N ILE A 243 6.51 -16.94 -5.65
CA ILE A 243 6.03 -17.77 -4.53
C ILE A 243 6.61 -17.29 -3.19
N MET A 244 7.87 -16.86 -3.18
CA MET A 244 8.50 -16.35 -1.97
C MET A 244 7.77 -15.11 -1.39
N MET A 245 7.21 -14.26 -2.26
CA MET A 245 6.36 -13.15 -1.80
C MET A 245 5.05 -13.66 -1.19
N TRP A 246 4.44 -14.68 -1.79
CA TRP A 246 3.19 -15.28 -1.32
C TRP A 246 3.31 -15.81 0.10
N ASP A 247 4.22 -16.76 0.30
CA ASP A 247 4.32 -17.51 1.55
C ASP A 247 4.74 -16.60 2.70
N THR A 248 5.70 -15.71 2.44
CA THR A 248 6.28 -14.87 3.48
C THR A 248 5.31 -13.78 3.94
N ILE A 249 4.56 -13.16 3.02
CA ILE A 249 3.52 -12.18 3.38
C ILE A 249 2.31 -12.89 4.01
N ALA A 250 1.94 -14.08 3.55
CA ALA A 250 0.87 -14.86 4.16
C ALA A 250 1.20 -15.26 5.61
N ASP A 251 2.43 -15.72 5.87
CA ASP A 251 2.87 -16.05 7.23
C ASP A 251 2.89 -14.79 8.11
N MET A 252 3.39 -13.66 7.60
CA MET A 252 3.42 -12.39 8.35
C MET A 252 2.01 -11.90 8.69
N THR A 253 1.08 -11.95 7.74
CA THR A 253 -0.28 -11.43 7.96
C THR A 253 -1.13 -12.34 8.82
N ASP A 254 -0.96 -13.67 8.72
CA ASP A 254 -1.61 -14.63 9.63
C ASP A 254 -1.08 -14.48 11.07
N MET A 255 0.23 -14.31 11.25
CA MET A 255 0.85 -14.03 12.55
C MET A 255 0.27 -12.77 13.22
N LEU A 256 -0.04 -11.75 12.43
CA LEU A 256 -0.61 -10.49 12.92
C LEU A 256 -2.13 -10.52 13.11
N ALA A 257 -2.80 -11.63 12.79
CA ALA A 257 -4.25 -11.70 12.71
C ALA A 257 -4.81 -10.56 11.82
N MET A 258 -4.17 -10.32 10.67
CA MET A 258 -4.61 -9.28 9.75
C MET A 258 -5.96 -9.69 9.12
N PRO A 259 -7.00 -8.84 9.17
CA PRO A 259 -8.26 -9.10 8.49
C PRO A 259 -8.09 -9.12 6.97
N HIS A 260 -8.76 -10.05 6.28
CA HIS A 260 -8.63 -10.21 4.84
C HIS A 260 -9.77 -9.50 4.10
N VAL A 261 -9.40 -8.46 3.37
CA VAL A 261 -10.36 -7.60 2.67
C VAL A 261 -10.86 -8.27 1.40
N GLY A 262 -12.19 -8.37 1.23
CA GLY A 262 -12.90 -8.89 0.07
C GLY A 262 -12.87 -10.41 -0.08
N SER A 263 -11.85 -11.09 0.43
CA SER A 263 -11.70 -12.54 0.36
C SER A 263 -10.72 -13.05 1.44
N PRO A 264 -10.94 -14.23 2.05
CA PRO A 264 -10.00 -14.85 2.99
C PRO A 264 -8.63 -15.18 2.35
N LYS A 265 -8.55 -15.20 1.01
CA LYS A 265 -7.31 -15.39 0.26
C LYS A 265 -6.50 -14.11 0.10
N ASN A 266 -7.08 -12.93 0.36
CA ASN A 266 -6.36 -11.66 0.34
C ASN A 266 -5.52 -11.52 1.61
N LYS A 267 -4.38 -12.21 1.62
CA LYS A 267 -3.35 -12.13 2.67
C LYS A 267 -2.41 -10.93 2.49
N TRP A 268 -2.76 -9.96 1.64
CA TRP A 268 -1.78 -9.05 1.06
C TRP A 268 -2.16 -7.58 1.23
N CYS A 269 -3.30 -7.18 0.68
CA CYS A 269 -3.74 -5.79 0.67
C CYS A 269 -4.84 -5.58 1.72
N PRO A 270 -4.52 -5.03 2.91
CA PRO A 270 -5.53 -4.73 3.94
C PRO A 270 -6.39 -3.50 3.61
N SER A 271 -6.12 -2.82 2.49
CA SER A 271 -6.71 -1.52 2.19
C SER A 271 -7.00 -1.38 0.69
N VAL A 272 -8.12 -0.74 0.38
CA VAL A 272 -8.64 -0.57 -0.98
C VAL A 272 -9.14 0.85 -1.21
N GLN A 273 -8.98 1.37 -2.42
CA GLN A 273 -9.47 2.68 -2.84
C GLN A 273 -10.12 2.59 -4.23
N LEU A 274 -11.28 3.23 -4.42
CA LEU A 274 -11.89 3.40 -5.73
C LEU A 274 -11.61 4.82 -6.24
N ASN A 275 -11.00 4.90 -7.43
CA ASN A 275 -10.65 6.15 -8.10
C ASN A 275 -11.41 6.29 -9.41
N ILE A 276 -12.25 7.30 -9.51
CA ILE A 276 -13.09 7.60 -10.67
C ILE A 276 -12.63 8.91 -11.32
N ALA A 277 -12.66 8.97 -12.65
CA ALA A 277 -12.33 10.17 -13.40
C ALA A 277 -13.13 10.28 -14.70
N GLN A 278 -13.40 11.50 -15.12
CA GLN A 278 -14.11 11.78 -16.37
C GLN A 278 -13.14 11.91 -17.55
N PRO A 279 -13.57 11.55 -18.77
CA PRO A 279 -12.80 11.83 -19.97
C PRO A 279 -12.56 13.32 -20.17
N ARG A 280 -11.46 13.63 -20.84
CA ARG A 280 -11.09 14.96 -21.30
C ARG A 280 -11.00 14.97 -22.82
N TRP A 281 -11.02 16.16 -23.41
CA TRP A 281 -10.79 16.30 -24.86
C TRP A 281 -9.37 15.88 -25.24
N TYR A 282 -9.19 15.46 -26.48
CA TYR A 282 -7.90 15.00 -27.04
C TYR A 282 -6.71 15.91 -26.70
N ASN A 283 -6.88 17.22 -26.83
CA ASN A 283 -5.84 18.23 -26.59
C ASN A 283 -5.78 18.75 -25.13
N SER A 284 -6.50 18.12 -24.21
CA SER A 284 -6.52 18.54 -22.81
C SER A 284 -5.21 18.21 -22.12
N ASN A 285 -4.69 19.19 -21.37
CA ASN A 285 -3.59 18.98 -20.42
C ASN A 285 -4.08 18.82 -18.98
N GLN A 286 -5.39 18.64 -18.77
CA GLN A 286 -5.98 18.44 -17.45
C GLN A 286 -5.66 17.03 -16.94
N GLY A 287 -5.18 16.96 -15.70
CA GLY A 287 -4.92 15.71 -15.01
C GLY A 287 -6.18 15.15 -14.34
N LEU A 288 -5.96 14.39 -13.28
CA LEU A 288 -7.00 13.82 -12.43
C LEU A 288 -7.30 14.75 -11.24
N ASP A 289 -7.53 16.04 -11.52
CA ASP A 289 -7.66 17.08 -10.50
C ASP A 289 -8.75 16.77 -9.45
N GLU A 290 -9.81 16.06 -9.87
CA GLU A 290 -10.89 15.57 -9.00
C GLU A 290 -10.42 14.61 -7.91
N GLN A 291 -9.23 14.00 -8.04
CA GLN A 291 -8.64 13.09 -7.06
C GLN A 291 -7.65 13.78 -6.10
N GLY A 292 -7.49 15.11 -6.22
CA GLY A 292 -6.59 15.89 -5.37
C GLY A 292 -5.15 15.39 -5.45
N PHE A 293 -4.52 15.16 -4.30
CA PHE A 293 -3.12 14.69 -4.22
C PHE A 293 -2.91 13.37 -4.99
N PHE A 294 -3.85 12.43 -4.90
CA PHE A 294 -3.77 11.12 -5.56
C PHE A 294 -3.92 11.21 -7.09
N GLY A 295 -4.46 12.32 -7.60
CA GLY A 295 -4.52 12.59 -9.03
C GLY A 295 -3.24 13.17 -9.62
N GLY A 296 -2.31 13.60 -8.74
CA GLY A 296 -1.04 14.19 -9.12
C GLY A 296 0.11 13.18 -9.18
N LEU A 297 1.32 13.70 -9.43
CA LEU A 297 2.55 12.93 -9.40
C LEU A 297 2.98 12.67 -7.96
N HIS A 298 3.07 11.41 -7.53
CA HIS A 298 3.36 11.08 -6.13
C HIS A 298 4.04 9.71 -5.94
N ARG A 299 4.31 9.38 -4.68
CA ARG A 299 4.75 8.06 -4.18
C ARG A 299 3.89 7.68 -2.99
N ASP A 300 3.54 6.41 -2.85
CA ASP A 300 2.80 5.92 -1.70
C ASP A 300 3.75 5.44 -0.61
N LEU A 301 4.37 6.40 0.10
CA LEU A 301 5.25 6.12 1.24
C LEU A 301 4.54 5.46 2.45
N GLY A 302 3.25 5.17 2.31
CA GLY A 302 2.43 4.40 3.26
C GLY A 302 2.51 2.89 3.04
N ASP A 303 2.93 2.44 1.86
CA ASP A 303 2.97 1.03 1.48
C ASP A 303 4.22 0.33 2.02
N ILE A 304 4.14 -1.00 2.15
CA ILE A 304 5.27 -1.82 2.56
C ILE A 304 6.19 -2.06 1.35
N ILE A 305 7.49 -1.92 1.58
CA ILE A 305 8.49 -1.83 0.50
C ILE A 305 8.69 -3.10 -0.32
N CYS A 306 8.47 -4.25 0.29
CA CYS A 306 8.70 -5.55 -0.32
C CYS A 306 7.41 -6.17 -0.87
N SER A 307 6.49 -5.31 -1.26
CA SER A 307 5.18 -5.67 -1.74
C SER A 307 4.80 -4.72 -2.87
N MET A 308 3.64 -4.99 -3.47
CA MET A 308 3.14 -4.30 -4.64
C MET A 308 1.71 -3.91 -4.40
N SER A 309 1.36 -2.71 -4.87
CA SER A 309 -0.02 -2.29 -5.05
C SER A 309 -0.56 -2.91 -6.33
N ALA A 310 -1.88 -3.08 -6.39
CA ALA A 310 -2.56 -3.61 -7.56
C ALA A 310 -3.63 -2.61 -8.02
N LEU A 311 -3.65 -2.31 -9.31
CA LEU A 311 -4.66 -1.50 -9.97
C LEU A 311 -5.55 -2.42 -10.80
N VAL A 312 -6.82 -2.56 -10.45
CA VAL A 312 -7.84 -3.25 -11.26
C VAL A 312 -8.63 -2.22 -12.06
N SER A 313 -8.74 -2.42 -13.37
CA SER A 313 -9.48 -1.51 -14.25
C SER A 313 -10.95 -1.92 -14.37
N LEU A 314 -11.86 -1.00 -14.07
CA LEU A 314 -13.32 -1.12 -14.22
C LEU A 314 -13.88 -0.05 -15.17
N SER A 315 -13.04 0.54 -16.02
CA SER A 315 -13.40 1.69 -16.84
C SER A 315 -14.53 1.36 -17.83
N ASP A 316 -15.38 2.36 -18.09
CA ASP A 316 -16.48 2.28 -19.06
C ASP A 316 -16.42 3.48 -19.99
N ASN A 317 -15.75 3.31 -21.13
CA ASN A 317 -15.53 4.37 -22.12
C ASN A 317 -16.06 3.94 -23.50
N PRO A 318 -16.40 4.89 -24.39
CA PRO A 318 -16.63 4.62 -25.80
C PRO A 318 -15.40 3.95 -26.43
N LYS A 319 -15.61 3.02 -27.37
CA LYS A 319 -14.52 2.23 -27.99
C LYS A 319 -13.47 3.07 -28.73
N ASN A 320 -13.84 4.28 -29.15
CA ASN A 320 -12.97 5.22 -29.84
C ASN A 320 -12.25 6.19 -28.89
N TYR A 321 -12.47 6.10 -27.58
CA TYR A 321 -11.74 6.89 -26.59
C TYR A 321 -10.45 6.16 -26.20
N GLN A 322 -9.45 6.91 -25.75
CA GLN A 322 -8.30 6.34 -25.05
C GLN A 322 -8.66 6.20 -23.57
N GLY A 323 -8.54 5.01 -22.97
CA GLY A 323 -8.96 4.72 -21.58
C GLY A 323 -8.24 5.43 -20.43
N GLY A 324 -7.29 6.29 -20.76
CA GLY A 324 -6.33 6.84 -19.82
C GLY A 324 -5.20 5.85 -19.54
N ARG A 325 -4.22 6.33 -18.77
CA ARG A 325 -2.96 5.63 -18.53
C ARG A 325 -2.61 5.65 -17.06
N PHE A 326 -1.74 4.73 -16.67
CA PHE A 326 -1.05 4.77 -15.39
C PHE A 326 0.45 4.63 -15.64
N HIS A 327 1.24 5.54 -15.07
CA HIS A 327 2.66 5.70 -15.37
C HIS A 327 3.50 5.39 -14.13
N LEU A 328 4.58 4.63 -14.30
CA LEU A 328 5.71 4.60 -13.37
C LEU A 328 6.79 5.49 -13.96
N ILE A 329 6.68 6.79 -13.67
CA ILE A 329 7.39 7.86 -14.37
C ILE A 329 8.88 7.77 -14.14
N SER A 330 9.31 7.45 -12.91
CA SER A 330 10.73 7.25 -12.60
C SER A 330 11.38 6.08 -13.35
N LEU A 331 10.57 5.17 -13.89
CA LEU A 331 11.03 3.99 -14.64
C LEU A 331 10.77 4.09 -16.15
N GLY A 332 10.13 5.17 -16.62
CA GLY A 332 9.88 5.37 -18.03
C GLY A 332 8.83 4.46 -18.66
N VAL A 333 7.99 3.82 -17.84
CA VAL A 333 6.97 2.86 -18.30
C VAL A 333 5.55 3.31 -18.00
N TYR A 334 4.58 2.80 -18.76
CA TYR A 334 3.17 3.02 -18.52
C TYR A 334 2.29 1.86 -19.00
N VAL A 335 1.06 1.80 -18.50
CA VAL A 335 0.00 0.89 -18.98
C VAL A 335 -1.19 1.69 -19.50
N VAL A 336 -1.90 1.13 -20.49
CA VAL A 336 -3.16 1.67 -21.03
C VAL A 336 -4.32 0.94 -20.35
N LEU A 337 -5.21 1.69 -19.69
CA LEU A 337 -6.17 1.12 -18.75
C LEU A 337 -7.33 0.35 -19.40
N ASP A 338 -7.61 0.57 -20.69
CA ASP A 338 -8.60 -0.21 -21.44
C ASP A 338 -8.02 -1.51 -22.03
N GLU A 339 -6.70 -1.69 -21.97
CA GLU A 339 -6.00 -2.88 -22.49
C GLU A 339 -5.66 -3.90 -21.40
N ILE A 340 -5.79 -3.53 -20.13
CA ILE A 340 -5.41 -4.35 -18.97
C ILE A 340 -6.57 -4.56 -18.01
N ASP A 341 -6.57 -5.71 -17.35
CA ASP A 341 -7.55 -6.05 -16.32
C ASP A 341 -7.00 -5.68 -14.94
N VAL A 342 -5.72 -5.97 -14.72
CA VAL A 342 -5.00 -5.64 -13.49
C VAL A 342 -3.53 -5.32 -13.77
N PHE A 343 -2.93 -4.43 -12.99
CA PHE A 343 -1.51 -4.07 -13.03
C PHE A 343 -0.93 -4.05 -11.62
N TYR A 344 0.20 -4.71 -11.43
CA TYR A 344 0.93 -4.74 -10.17
C TYR A 344 2.14 -3.83 -10.27
N PHE A 345 2.38 -3.03 -9.23
CA PHE A 345 3.51 -2.12 -9.21
C PHE A 345 3.98 -1.81 -7.79
N SER A 346 5.28 -1.53 -7.67
CA SER A 346 5.84 -0.89 -6.50
C SER A 346 5.47 0.59 -6.49
N SER A 347 4.64 0.98 -5.53
CA SER A 347 4.12 2.34 -5.35
C SER A 347 5.17 3.31 -4.78
N HIS A 348 6.38 2.82 -4.47
CA HIS A 348 7.53 3.62 -4.07
C HIS A 348 8.21 4.34 -5.23
N HIS A 349 7.91 3.96 -6.47
CA HIS A 349 8.30 4.71 -7.66
C HIS A 349 7.40 5.93 -7.86
N LEU A 350 7.94 6.96 -8.48
CA LEU A 350 7.18 8.16 -8.78
C LEU A 350 6.15 7.82 -9.86
N HIS A 351 4.87 7.99 -9.56
CA HIS A 351 3.80 7.49 -10.41
C HIS A 351 2.58 8.42 -10.44
N GLY A 352 1.66 8.13 -11.36
CA GLY A 352 0.41 8.86 -11.50
C GLY A 352 -0.42 8.41 -12.70
N GLY A 353 -1.69 8.81 -12.73
CA GLY A 353 -2.63 8.46 -13.79
C GLY A 353 -3.04 9.63 -14.68
N THR A 354 -3.59 9.32 -15.85
CA THR A 354 -4.25 10.31 -16.71
C THR A 354 -5.73 9.95 -16.87
N PRO A 355 -6.61 10.94 -17.11
CA PRO A 355 -7.98 10.67 -17.49
C PRO A 355 -8.05 10.02 -18.88
N PRO A 356 -9.20 9.45 -19.26
CA PRO A 356 -9.48 9.08 -20.64
C PRO A 356 -9.44 10.29 -21.56
N LEU A 357 -9.12 10.08 -22.83
CA LEU A 357 -9.16 11.12 -23.86
C LEU A 357 -10.18 10.76 -24.94
N ALA A 358 -11.09 11.70 -25.22
CA ALA A 358 -11.95 11.65 -26.40
C ALA A 358 -11.11 11.75 -27.68
N PRO A 359 -11.59 11.24 -28.83
CA PRO A 359 -10.86 11.32 -30.09
C PRO A 359 -10.69 12.77 -30.55
N GLU A 360 -9.75 12.98 -31.47
CA GLU A 360 -9.51 14.29 -32.06
C GLU A 360 -10.76 14.79 -32.81
N GLY A 361 -11.07 16.08 -32.64
CA GLY A 361 -12.23 16.71 -33.28
C GLY A 361 -13.58 16.41 -32.63
N GLU A 362 -13.62 15.63 -31.55
CA GLU A 362 -14.85 15.34 -30.82
C GLU A 362 -15.46 16.62 -30.21
N GLU A 363 -16.70 16.94 -30.61
CA GLU A 363 -17.42 18.11 -30.09
C GLU A 363 -18.10 17.80 -28.74
N HIS A 364 -18.43 16.54 -28.49
CA HIS A 364 -19.16 16.11 -27.29
C HIS A 364 -18.49 14.94 -26.57
N ILE A 365 -18.22 15.13 -25.27
CA ILE A 365 -17.79 14.04 -24.39
C ILE A 365 -19.03 13.36 -23.81
N GLU A 366 -19.15 12.06 -24.04
CA GLU A 366 -20.26 11.24 -23.55
C GLU A 366 -20.39 11.31 -22.02
N ASP A 367 -21.58 11.69 -21.54
CA ASP A 367 -21.85 11.89 -20.10
C ASP A 367 -21.74 10.62 -19.25
N TRP A 368 -21.85 9.45 -19.89
CA TRP A 368 -21.77 8.15 -19.23
C TRP A 368 -20.36 7.57 -19.17
N ALA A 369 -19.40 8.20 -19.85
CA ALA A 369 -18.04 7.69 -19.98
C ALA A 369 -17.21 8.00 -18.73
N TYR A 370 -16.54 6.99 -18.18
CA TYR A 370 -15.77 7.09 -16.94
C TYR A 370 -14.56 6.15 -16.93
N ARG A 371 -13.42 6.68 -16.50
CA ARG A 371 -12.34 5.86 -15.94
C ARG A 371 -12.72 5.46 -14.53
N CYS A 372 -12.62 4.18 -14.22
CA CYS A 372 -12.89 3.66 -12.89
C CYS A 372 -11.81 2.62 -12.58
N VAL A 373 -11.04 2.83 -11.52
CA VAL A 373 -10.00 1.88 -11.10
C VAL A 373 -10.10 1.60 -9.61
N VAL A 374 -9.87 0.35 -9.23
CA VAL A 374 -9.76 -0.08 -7.83
C VAL A 374 -8.30 -0.31 -7.51
N ILE A 375 -7.78 0.39 -6.51
CA ILE A 375 -6.40 0.28 -6.04
C ILE A 375 -6.39 -0.53 -4.75
N PHE A 376 -5.72 -1.67 -4.76
CA PHE A 376 -5.38 -2.45 -3.59
C PHE A 376 -3.97 -2.06 -3.17
N TYR A 377 -3.75 -1.71 -1.91
CA TYR A 377 -2.41 -1.29 -1.45
C TYR A 377 -1.98 -2.00 -0.15
N PRO A 378 -0.69 -2.38 -0.05
CA PRO A 378 -0.17 -3.14 1.06
C PRO A 378 0.29 -2.20 2.19
N ALA A 379 -0.67 -1.66 2.94
CA ALA A 379 -0.40 -0.64 3.95
C ALA A 379 0.64 -1.10 5.00
N SER A 380 1.81 -0.44 5.02
CA SER A 380 2.98 -0.83 5.82
C SER A 380 2.68 -0.99 7.30
N LYS A 381 1.89 -0.08 7.88
CA LYS A 381 1.61 -0.08 9.32
C LYS A 381 0.82 -1.28 9.78
N ILE A 382 -0.04 -1.80 8.91
CA ILE A 382 -0.86 -2.97 9.19
C ILE A 382 -0.01 -4.24 8.99
N ILE A 383 0.66 -4.38 7.84
CA ILE A 383 1.45 -5.57 7.51
C ILE A 383 2.69 -5.73 8.40
N SER A 384 3.25 -4.63 8.91
CA SER A 384 4.37 -4.68 9.87
C SER A 384 3.94 -4.87 11.32
N GLY A 385 2.62 -4.87 11.61
CA GLY A 385 2.10 -4.96 12.98
C GLY A 385 2.43 -3.73 13.84
N SER A 386 2.74 -2.59 13.21
CA SER A 386 3.11 -1.36 13.93
C SER A 386 1.94 -0.40 14.16
N SER A 387 0.73 -0.73 13.68
CA SER A 387 -0.51 -0.07 14.05
C SER A 387 -1.16 -0.71 15.28
N GLN A 388 -1.89 0.12 16.03
CA GLN A 388 -2.78 -0.34 17.09
C GLN A 388 -4.14 -0.70 16.48
N VAL A 389 -4.68 -1.87 16.79
CA VAL A 389 -5.96 -2.34 16.24
C VAL A 389 -7.12 -1.94 17.15
N PHE A 390 -8.12 -1.22 16.62
CA PHE A 390 -9.32 -0.90 17.39
C PHE A 390 -10.32 -2.07 17.34
N MET A 391 -10.21 -2.98 18.32
CA MET A 391 -11.00 -4.22 18.36
C MET A 391 -12.49 -3.96 18.66
N ALA A 392 -12.77 -3.22 19.73
CA ALA A 392 -14.13 -2.94 20.22
C ALA A 392 -14.20 -1.61 20.99
N GLY A 393 -15.40 -1.05 21.15
CA GLY A 393 -15.63 0.12 22.00
C GLY A 393 -15.71 -0.26 23.48
N SER A 394 -14.92 0.40 24.34
CA SER A 394 -14.98 0.21 25.81
C SER A 394 -16.03 1.07 26.52
N GLY A 395 -16.71 1.98 25.81
CA GLY A 395 -17.62 2.97 26.39
C GLY A 395 -16.95 4.08 27.23
N ILE A 396 -15.69 3.90 27.64
CA ILE A 396 -14.98 4.80 28.56
C ILE A 396 -13.76 5.39 27.85
N ARG A 397 -13.74 6.72 27.68
CA ARG A 397 -12.62 7.43 27.05
C ARG A 397 -11.43 7.55 28.01
N GLY A 398 -10.29 6.98 27.62
CA GLY A 398 -8.98 7.35 28.17
C GLY A 398 -8.59 6.71 29.51
N GLU A 399 -9.21 5.60 29.91
CA GLU A 399 -8.96 4.96 31.20
C GLU A 399 -8.51 3.49 31.07
N LEU A 400 -8.05 2.95 32.22
CA LEU A 400 -7.64 1.56 32.43
C LEU A 400 -8.63 0.58 31.78
N VAL A 401 -8.16 -0.61 31.39
CA VAL A 401 -9.04 -1.70 30.95
C VAL A 401 -9.92 -2.12 32.14
N THR A 402 -11.09 -1.52 32.25
CA THR A 402 -12.08 -1.82 33.28
C THR A 402 -13.16 -2.73 32.70
N LEU A 403 -13.65 -3.68 33.49
CA LEU A 403 -14.94 -4.31 33.20
C LEU A 403 -16.03 -3.24 33.43
N PRO A 404 -16.74 -2.79 32.39
CA PRO A 404 -17.80 -1.80 32.55
C PRO A 404 -18.86 -2.32 33.52
N ARG A 405 -19.48 -1.43 34.31
CA ARG A 405 -20.56 -1.82 35.24
C ARG A 405 -21.73 -2.47 34.49
N GLU A 406 -21.92 -2.07 33.24
CA GLU A 406 -22.92 -2.54 32.29
C GLU A 406 -22.78 -4.04 32.00
N VAL A 407 -21.57 -4.62 32.06
CA VAL A 407 -21.36 -6.07 31.89
C VAL A 407 -22.02 -6.90 33.01
N PHE A 408 -22.26 -6.28 34.16
CA PHE A 408 -23.00 -6.90 35.27
C PHE A 408 -24.52 -6.66 35.18
N SER A 409 -25.02 -6.03 34.11
CA SER A 409 -26.45 -5.92 33.82
C SER A 409 -27.02 -7.29 33.42
N TYR A 410 -28.30 -7.52 33.72
CA TYR A 410 -29.02 -8.72 33.28
C TYR A 410 -29.16 -8.79 31.74
N ASP A 411 -29.14 -7.62 31.09
CA ASP A 411 -29.12 -7.45 29.64
C ASP A 411 -28.20 -6.26 29.31
N PRO A 412 -26.89 -6.49 29.10
CA PRO A 412 -25.95 -5.42 28.79
C PRO A 412 -26.31 -4.82 27.42
N PRO A 413 -26.50 -3.49 27.32
CA PRO A 413 -26.70 -2.88 26.01
C PRO A 413 -25.46 -3.13 25.14
N GLN A 414 -25.66 -3.29 23.84
CA GLN A 414 -24.55 -3.42 22.91
C GLN A 414 -23.62 -2.19 23.05
N PRO A 415 -22.30 -2.40 23.20
CA PRO A 415 -21.36 -1.30 23.30
C PRO A 415 -21.44 -0.40 22.05
N PHE A 416 -21.56 0.91 22.25
CA PHE A 416 -21.59 1.91 21.18
C PHE A 416 -20.35 2.79 21.22
N THR A 417 -19.82 3.13 20.04
CA THR A 417 -18.70 4.07 19.88
C THR A 417 -18.90 4.88 18.61
N ASN A 418 -18.41 6.13 18.62
CA ASN A 418 -18.38 6.95 17.41
C ASN A 418 -17.30 6.51 16.41
N HIS A 419 -16.27 5.79 16.87
CA HIS A 419 -15.20 5.24 16.04
C HIS A 419 -15.58 3.87 15.48
N ALA A 420 -15.21 3.58 14.23
CA ALA A 420 -15.38 2.25 13.66
C ALA A 420 -14.41 1.26 14.31
N ASN A 421 -14.83 0.00 14.50
CA ASN A 421 -14.10 -1.05 15.20
C ASN A 421 -14.24 -2.41 14.49
N PHE A 422 -13.25 -3.28 14.63
CA PHE A 422 -13.23 -4.54 13.88
C PHE A 422 -14.37 -5.49 14.23
N PHE A 423 -14.75 -5.63 15.50
CA PHE A 423 -15.78 -6.61 15.88
C PHE A 423 -17.16 -6.26 15.33
N THR A 424 -17.46 -4.97 15.18
CA THR A 424 -18.75 -4.52 14.62
C THR A 424 -18.65 -4.31 13.11
N ASP A 425 -17.66 -3.53 12.69
CA ASP A 425 -17.63 -2.95 11.34
C ASP A 425 -16.78 -3.78 10.35
N GLY A 426 -15.98 -4.73 10.85
CA GLY A 426 -15.13 -5.60 10.02
C GLY A 426 -15.91 -6.42 8.99
N ALA A 427 -17.11 -6.89 9.38
CA ALA A 427 -17.98 -7.72 8.54
C ALA A 427 -18.39 -7.06 7.21
N GLN A 428 -18.25 -5.74 7.07
CA GLN A 428 -18.57 -5.03 5.82
C GLN A 428 -17.62 -5.36 4.66
N PHE A 429 -16.37 -5.68 4.97
CA PHE A 429 -15.33 -5.85 3.95
C PHE A 429 -14.58 -7.18 4.09
N THR A 430 -14.95 -8.03 5.04
CA THR A 430 -14.41 -9.39 5.20
C THR A 430 -15.53 -10.42 5.05
N GLU A 431 -15.22 -11.66 4.67
CA GLU A 431 -16.20 -12.74 4.73
C GLU A 431 -16.54 -13.11 6.19
N GLU A 432 -17.77 -13.57 6.48
CA GLU A 432 -18.26 -13.79 7.85
C GLU A 432 -17.39 -14.77 8.66
N LYS A 433 -16.97 -15.88 8.06
CA LYS A 433 -16.10 -16.88 8.72
C LYS A 433 -14.71 -16.33 8.98
N ASP A 434 -14.20 -15.53 8.05
CA ASP A 434 -12.88 -14.90 8.15
C ASP A 434 -12.87 -13.77 9.19
N HIS A 435 -13.95 -12.98 9.24
CA HIS A 435 -14.22 -11.97 10.26
C HIS A 435 -14.21 -12.58 11.66
N PHE A 436 -14.95 -13.68 11.84
CA PHE A 436 -15.05 -14.38 13.11
C PHE A 436 -13.69 -14.96 13.52
N THR A 437 -13.02 -15.68 12.62
CA THR A 437 -11.68 -16.26 12.84
C THR A 437 -10.68 -15.18 13.26
N THR A 438 -10.60 -14.09 12.49
CA THR A 438 -9.72 -12.96 12.79
C THR A 438 -10.04 -12.32 14.13
N SER A 439 -11.33 -12.17 14.46
CA SER A 439 -11.76 -11.65 15.76
C SER A 439 -11.31 -12.55 16.93
N MET A 440 -11.38 -13.88 16.75
CA MET A 440 -10.89 -14.84 17.74
C MET A 440 -9.37 -14.77 17.90
N HIS A 441 -8.63 -14.60 16.81
CA HIS A 441 -7.18 -14.40 16.88
C HIS A 441 -6.82 -13.10 17.62
N MET A 442 -7.52 -11.99 17.34
CA MET A 442 -7.34 -10.73 18.06
C MET A 442 -7.65 -10.85 19.55
N LEU A 443 -8.73 -11.55 19.93
CA LEU A 443 -9.04 -11.86 21.34
C LEU A 443 -7.95 -12.70 21.99
N THR A 444 -7.45 -13.70 21.28
CA THR A 444 -6.36 -14.57 21.75
C THR A 444 -5.10 -13.75 22.06
N LEU A 445 -4.70 -12.85 21.15
CA LEU A 445 -3.56 -11.95 21.35
C LEU A 445 -3.78 -11.02 22.55
N TYR A 446 -4.99 -10.47 22.69
CA TYR A 446 -5.34 -9.57 23.77
C TYR A 446 -5.32 -10.26 25.13
N ILE A 447 -5.95 -11.44 25.25
CA ILE A 447 -5.93 -12.26 26.47
C ILE A 447 -4.50 -12.67 26.80
N HIS A 448 -3.73 -13.13 25.83
CA HIS A 448 -2.33 -13.46 26.02
C HIS A 448 -1.55 -12.26 26.59
N HIS A 449 -1.77 -11.06 26.05
CA HIS A 449 -1.15 -9.82 26.59
C HIS A 449 -1.58 -9.52 28.04
N LEU A 450 -2.86 -9.69 28.38
CA LEU A 450 -3.35 -9.51 29.76
C LEU A 450 -2.72 -10.52 30.73
N LEU A 451 -2.65 -11.79 30.34
CA LEU A 451 -2.11 -12.87 31.17
C LEU A 451 -0.61 -12.71 31.47
N ARG A 452 0.16 -12.04 30.59
CA ARG A 452 1.58 -11.69 30.85
C ARG A 452 1.78 -10.78 32.08
N GLN A 453 0.72 -10.12 32.55
CA GLN A 453 0.78 -9.27 33.74
C GLN A 453 0.66 -10.08 35.04
N LEU A 454 0.27 -11.36 34.96
CA LEU A 454 0.12 -12.21 36.14
C LEU A 454 1.49 -12.54 36.75
N PRO A 455 1.56 -12.65 38.09
CA PRO A 455 2.82 -12.87 38.76
C PRO A 455 3.31 -14.33 38.72
N TYR A 456 2.71 -15.21 37.91
CA TYR A 456 3.06 -16.62 37.80
C TYR A 456 3.22 -17.03 36.33
N GLU A 457 3.81 -18.20 36.09
CA GLU A 457 3.74 -18.85 34.78
C GLU A 457 2.28 -19.25 34.50
N VAL A 458 1.78 -18.92 33.32
CA VAL A 458 0.40 -19.18 32.93
C VAL A 458 0.40 -20.10 31.72
N TYR A 459 -0.43 -21.15 31.78
CA TYR A 459 -0.75 -21.97 30.62
C TYR A 459 -2.05 -21.46 29.99
N PHE A 460 -1.98 -21.01 28.74
CA PHE A 460 -3.12 -20.57 27.94
C PHE A 460 -3.26 -21.46 26.70
N ASP A 461 -4.25 -22.34 26.70
CA ASP A 461 -4.57 -23.19 25.56
C ASP A 461 -5.35 -22.39 24.51
N THR A 462 -4.64 -21.87 23.51
CA THR A 462 -5.22 -21.04 22.44
C THR A 462 -6.19 -21.83 21.56
N THR A 463 -5.96 -23.14 21.39
CA THR A 463 -6.83 -24.01 20.59
C THR A 463 -8.15 -24.24 21.31
N MET A 464 -8.10 -24.64 22.58
CA MET A 464 -9.31 -24.82 23.39
C MET A 464 -10.08 -23.51 23.55
N PHE A 465 -9.38 -22.37 23.66
CA PHE A 465 -10.01 -21.05 23.68
C PHE A 465 -10.76 -20.75 22.36
N ALA A 466 -10.14 -21.02 21.21
CA ALA A 466 -10.78 -20.83 19.91
C ALA A 466 -11.99 -21.77 19.69
N GLU A 467 -11.95 -22.99 20.23
CA GLU A 467 -13.02 -23.99 20.12
C GLU A 467 -14.20 -23.72 21.06
N CYS A 468 -13.98 -23.01 22.18
CA CYS A 468 -15.03 -22.76 23.16
C CYS A 468 -15.99 -21.61 22.77
N ILE A 469 -15.60 -20.79 21.78
CA ILE A 469 -16.42 -19.71 21.23
C ILE A 469 -16.90 -20.11 19.83
N SER A 470 -18.21 -20.01 19.60
CA SER A 470 -18.81 -20.33 18.29
C SER A 470 -19.84 -19.29 17.87
N ALA A 471 -19.96 -19.07 16.57
CA ALA A 471 -21.01 -18.26 15.97
C ALA A 471 -21.98 -19.13 15.16
N ILE A 472 -23.19 -18.60 14.89
CA ILE A 472 -24.09 -19.17 13.88
C ILE A 472 -23.82 -18.44 12.57
N ILE A 473 -23.24 -19.15 11.60
CA ILE A 473 -22.89 -18.64 10.27
C ILE A 473 -23.46 -19.64 9.25
N ASP A 474 -24.13 -19.15 8.20
CA ASP A 474 -24.82 -19.99 7.22
C ASP A 474 -25.82 -20.99 7.87
N ASN A 475 -26.52 -20.57 8.94
CA ASN A 475 -27.40 -21.43 9.74
C ASN A 475 -26.71 -22.64 10.40
N SER A 476 -25.40 -22.59 10.56
CA SER A 476 -24.60 -23.66 11.15
C SER A 476 -23.68 -23.13 12.25
N LYS A 477 -23.38 -23.97 13.25
CA LYS A 477 -22.40 -23.64 14.28
C LYS A 477 -21.01 -23.62 13.64
N TYR A 478 -20.29 -22.51 13.76
CA TYR A 478 -18.92 -22.33 13.28
C TYR A 478 -17.99 -22.02 14.45
N THR A 479 -16.82 -22.65 14.47
CA THR A 479 -15.71 -22.35 15.38
C THR A 479 -14.51 -21.88 14.56
N SER A 480 -13.66 -21.05 15.16
CA SER A 480 -12.45 -20.57 14.49
C SER A 480 -11.56 -21.75 14.10
N ALA A 481 -10.92 -21.67 12.93
CA ALA A 481 -9.93 -22.66 12.52
C ALA A 481 -8.70 -22.63 13.47
N PRO A 482 -7.94 -23.75 13.56
CA PRO A 482 -6.67 -23.75 14.27
C PRO A 482 -5.73 -22.67 13.71
N TRP A 483 -5.10 -21.92 14.61
CA TRP A 483 -4.21 -20.83 14.23
C TRP A 483 -2.76 -21.30 14.20
N LYS A 484 -2.20 -21.43 12.99
CA LYS A 484 -0.82 -21.90 12.73
C LYS A 484 0.22 -21.12 13.54
N HIS A 485 0.03 -19.81 13.63
CA HIS A 485 0.98 -18.87 14.24
C HIS A 485 0.53 -18.34 15.60
N ALA A 486 -0.35 -19.09 16.30
CA ALA A 486 -0.78 -18.72 17.63
C ALA A 486 0.41 -18.51 18.60
N PRO A 487 0.27 -17.60 19.58
CA PRO A 487 1.18 -17.50 20.71
C PRO A 487 1.46 -18.85 21.38
N ALA A 488 2.67 -19.00 21.95
CA ALA A 488 3.00 -20.18 22.73
C ALA A 488 2.06 -20.34 23.93
N SER A 489 1.67 -21.59 24.23
CA SER A 489 0.74 -21.87 25.34
C SER A 489 1.31 -21.55 26.71
N VAL A 490 2.64 -21.56 26.87
CA VAL A 490 3.30 -21.19 28.12
C VAL A 490 3.73 -19.73 28.06
N ILE A 491 3.17 -18.93 28.97
CA ILE A 491 3.46 -17.51 29.11
C ILE A 491 4.57 -17.34 30.15
N ASN A 492 5.83 -17.31 29.68
CA ASN A 492 7.01 -17.15 30.54
C ASN A 492 7.31 -15.66 30.83
N LYS A 493 7.72 -15.37 32.07
CA LYS A 493 8.16 -14.06 32.54
C LYS A 493 9.60 -13.70 32.21
N ASP A 494 10.47 -14.68 31.99
CA ASP A 494 11.93 -14.49 31.93
C ASP A 494 12.42 -13.62 30.77
N HIS A 495 11.52 -13.06 29.96
CA HIS A 495 11.81 -12.22 28.80
C HIS A 495 11.16 -10.83 28.86
N ILE A 496 10.73 -10.33 30.03
CA ILE A 496 10.44 -8.90 30.17
C ILE A 496 11.78 -8.22 30.49
N PRO A 497 12.46 -7.55 29.52
CA PRO A 497 13.64 -6.79 29.87
C PRO A 497 13.26 -5.72 30.90
N GLU A 498 14.10 -5.59 31.93
CA GLU A 498 14.05 -4.47 32.87
C GLU A 498 13.92 -3.15 32.08
N PRO A 499 13.01 -2.22 32.44
CA PRO A 499 12.81 -0.94 31.75
C PRO A 499 14.04 0.00 31.71
N SER A 500 15.20 -0.46 32.19
CA SER A 500 16.32 0.35 32.68
C SER A 500 17.27 0.90 31.61
N THR A 501 16.98 0.76 30.31
CA THR A 501 17.78 1.36 29.22
C THR A 501 17.01 2.36 28.35
N LEU A 502 15.78 2.74 28.72
CA LEU A 502 14.95 3.65 27.93
C LEU A 502 15.37 5.11 28.13
N LEU A 503 15.78 5.76 27.03
CA LEU A 503 16.10 7.19 27.01
C LEU A 503 14.86 8.01 27.40
N PRO A 504 14.94 8.96 28.36
CA PRO A 504 13.80 9.68 28.94
C PRO A 504 12.94 10.52 27.98
N ASN A 505 13.33 10.67 26.71
CA ASN A 505 12.74 11.65 25.80
C ASN A 505 11.99 11.05 24.60
N GLU A 506 11.88 9.72 24.48
CA GLU A 506 11.00 9.10 23.49
C GLU A 506 9.66 8.76 24.14
N ASN A 507 8.68 9.67 24.01
CA ASN A 507 7.31 9.52 24.53
C ASN A 507 6.50 8.32 23.95
N ARG A 508 7.17 7.37 23.29
CA ARG A 508 6.56 6.14 22.77
C ARG A 508 7.49 4.98 23.07
N ILE A 509 7.08 4.13 24.02
CA ILE A 509 7.76 2.87 24.32
C ILE A 509 7.59 1.96 23.11
N HIS A 510 8.63 1.84 22.28
CA HIS A 510 8.69 0.83 21.23
C HIS A 510 9.26 -0.45 21.83
N TYR A 511 8.40 -1.43 22.13
CA TYR A 511 8.87 -2.77 22.48
C TYR A 511 9.46 -3.43 21.22
N PRO A 512 10.69 -3.96 21.28
CA PRO A 512 11.25 -4.82 20.22
C PRO A 512 10.30 -5.99 19.90
N PRO A 513 9.93 -6.25 18.63
CA PRO A 513 9.21 -7.45 18.23
C PRO A 513 9.90 -8.75 18.64
N SER A 514 11.23 -8.73 18.79
CA SER A 514 12.04 -9.86 19.25
C SER A 514 11.80 -10.27 20.69
N ILE A 515 10.95 -9.55 21.43
CA ILE A 515 10.55 -9.89 22.79
C ILE A 515 9.19 -10.60 22.82
N GLN A 516 8.45 -10.68 21.70
CA GLN A 516 7.04 -11.07 21.80
C GLN A 516 6.74 -12.54 21.58
N TYR A 517 7.33 -13.28 20.62
CA TYR A 517 7.15 -14.74 20.52
C TYR A 517 8.29 -15.39 19.71
N PRO A 518 8.97 -16.45 20.19
CA PRO A 518 10.03 -17.11 19.43
C PRO A 518 9.60 -17.64 18.05
N SER A 519 8.36 -18.13 17.92
CA SER A 519 7.78 -18.56 16.63
C SER A 519 7.56 -17.38 15.67
N CYS A 520 7.14 -16.22 16.18
CA CYS A 520 7.00 -14.99 15.41
C CYS A 520 8.35 -14.43 14.96
N GLN A 521 9.42 -14.63 15.74
CA GLN A 521 10.75 -14.16 15.37
C GLN A 521 11.24 -14.81 14.06
N LEU A 522 11.03 -16.11 13.87
CA LEU A 522 11.42 -16.79 12.64
C LEU A 522 10.67 -16.23 11.41
N ILE A 523 9.36 -16.00 11.55
CA ILE A 523 8.53 -15.42 10.48
C ILE A 523 9.02 -14.00 10.16
N LEU A 524 9.31 -13.22 11.18
CA LEU A 524 9.80 -11.86 11.05
C LEU A 524 11.19 -11.82 10.42
N ASP A 525 12.11 -12.68 10.85
CA ASP A 525 13.45 -12.79 10.27
C ASP A 525 13.37 -13.19 8.81
N ARG A 526 12.48 -14.14 8.48
CA ARG A 526 12.22 -14.54 7.10
C ARG A 526 11.69 -13.36 6.27
N PHE A 527 10.65 -12.68 6.75
CA PHE A 527 10.09 -11.49 6.11
C PHE A 527 11.14 -10.40 5.88
N VAL A 528 11.95 -10.15 6.91
CA VAL A 528 12.98 -9.11 6.86
C VAL A 528 14.10 -9.48 5.89
N ASN A 529 14.61 -10.70 5.93
CA ASN A 529 15.78 -11.10 5.15
C ASN A 529 15.45 -11.53 3.72
N GLU A 530 14.31 -12.18 3.48
CA GLU A 530 13.94 -12.70 2.15
C GLU A 530 13.22 -11.65 1.30
N LEU A 531 12.45 -10.76 1.92
CA LEU A 531 11.64 -9.78 1.19
C LEU A 531 12.09 -8.36 1.45
N TYR A 532 12.05 -7.93 2.70
CA TYR A 532 12.22 -6.53 3.05
C TYR A 532 13.60 -6.00 2.62
N PHE A 533 14.69 -6.56 3.15
CA PHE A 533 16.05 -6.08 2.87
C PHE A 533 16.41 -6.12 1.39
N PRO A 534 16.15 -7.20 0.64
CA PRO A 534 16.35 -7.21 -0.80
C PRO A 534 15.65 -6.03 -1.48
N SER A 535 14.34 -5.83 -1.23
CA SER A 535 13.58 -4.73 -1.84
C SER A 535 14.14 -3.33 -1.55
N THR A 536 14.76 -3.13 -0.38
CA THR A 536 15.39 -1.84 -0.06
C THR A 536 16.58 -1.48 -0.97
N ARG A 537 17.25 -2.46 -1.56
CA ARG A 537 18.48 -2.26 -2.37
C ARG A 537 18.21 -1.58 -3.70
N VAL A 538 17.00 -1.69 -4.22
CA VAL A 538 16.65 -1.25 -5.59
C VAL A 538 15.61 -0.13 -5.62
N LEU A 539 15.36 0.53 -4.49
CA LEU A 539 14.35 1.58 -4.37
C LEU A 539 14.97 2.91 -3.92
N PRO A 540 14.62 4.05 -4.54
CA PRO A 540 15.23 5.34 -4.21
C PRO A 540 15.15 5.67 -2.72
N HIS A 541 16.20 6.26 -2.13
CA HIS A 541 16.28 6.57 -0.68
C HIS A 541 15.10 7.35 -0.11
N THR A 542 14.39 8.15 -0.91
CA THR A 542 13.17 8.85 -0.48
C THR A 542 12.05 7.90 -0.06
N ALA A 543 12.04 6.68 -0.60
CA ALA A 543 11.19 5.59 -0.11
C ALA A 543 11.65 5.13 1.29
N MET A 544 12.96 5.03 1.51
CA MET A 544 13.61 4.49 2.71
C MET A 544 13.56 5.39 3.96
N ASP A 545 13.61 6.72 3.80
CA ASP A 545 13.63 7.68 4.93
C ASP A 545 12.39 7.57 5.83
N GLY A 546 11.23 7.31 5.22
CA GLY A 546 9.99 7.06 5.97
C GLY A 546 10.02 5.74 6.72
N ILE A 547 10.82 4.80 6.26
CA ILE A 547 10.70 3.37 6.54
C ILE A 547 11.63 2.95 7.68
N ILE A 548 12.90 3.34 7.65
CA ILE A 548 13.87 3.00 8.73
C ILE A 548 13.46 3.67 10.05
N ASN A 549 12.95 4.90 9.97
CA ASN A 549 12.41 5.61 11.13
C ASN A 549 11.12 4.99 11.68
N ARG A 550 10.43 4.15 10.89
CA ARG A 550 9.17 3.48 11.24
C ARG A 550 9.35 2.02 11.65
N MET A 551 10.50 1.43 11.38
CA MET A 551 10.86 0.10 11.88
C MET A 551 11.23 0.15 13.36
N PRO A 552 10.80 -0.86 14.15
CA PRO A 552 11.35 -1.12 15.47
C PRO A 552 12.87 -1.13 15.44
N VAL A 553 13.50 -0.51 16.43
CA VAL A 553 14.96 -0.25 16.45
C VAL A 553 15.79 -1.53 16.30
N ASN A 554 15.29 -2.64 16.83
CA ASN A 554 15.91 -3.97 16.75
C ASN A 554 15.73 -4.68 15.38
N LEU A 555 14.87 -4.17 14.51
CA LEU A 555 14.72 -4.65 13.13
C LEU A 555 15.45 -3.78 12.11
N ARG A 556 16.06 -2.69 12.56
CA ARG A 556 16.95 -1.90 11.70
C ARG A 556 18.20 -2.74 11.43
N PRO A 557 18.71 -2.74 10.19
CA PRO A 557 19.93 -3.46 9.87
C PRO A 557 21.04 -3.01 10.82
N THR A 558 21.61 -3.97 11.54
CA THR A 558 22.78 -3.75 12.42
C THR A 558 24.08 -3.77 11.63
N ASP A 559 24.02 -4.12 10.35
CA ASP A 559 25.18 -4.25 9.50
C ASP A 559 25.78 -2.88 9.18
N SER A 560 27.07 -2.73 9.51
CA SER A 560 27.85 -1.50 9.44
C SER A 560 28.00 -0.86 8.04
N THR A 561 27.40 -1.46 7.01
CA THR A 561 27.40 -0.96 5.64
C THR A 561 26.31 0.07 5.37
N VAL A 562 25.26 0.13 6.18
CA VAL A 562 24.24 1.18 6.13
C VAL A 562 24.39 2.04 7.39
N ASP A 563 25.21 3.09 7.33
CA ASP A 563 25.41 3.97 8.48
C ASP A 563 24.11 4.72 8.80
N ILE A 564 23.46 4.30 9.88
CA ILE A 564 22.19 4.85 10.38
C ILE A 564 22.30 6.35 10.70
N ASN A 565 23.50 6.88 10.94
CA ASN A 565 23.69 8.32 11.16
C ASN A 565 23.55 9.16 9.87
N ILE A 566 23.68 8.54 8.69
CA ILE A 566 23.49 9.17 7.37
C ILE A 566 21.99 9.39 7.08
N LEU A 567 21.10 8.70 7.79
CA LEU A 567 19.64 8.70 7.60
C LEU A 567 18.90 9.75 8.46
N ARG A 568 19.62 10.58 9.22
CA ARG A 568 19.00 11.71 9.92
C ARG A 568 18.81 12.85 8.94
N PRO A 569 17.67 13.57 8.96
CA PRO A 569 17.56 14.79 8.19
C PRO A 569 18.69 15.73 8.60
N PHE A 570 19.45 16.23 7.61
CA PHE A 570 20.42 17.31 7.83
C PHE A 570 19.69 18.40 8.60
N LYS A 571 20.13 18.65 9.86
CA LYS A 571 19.74 19.87 10.56
C LYS A 571 20.23 21.02 9.69
N THR A 572 19.33 21.65 8.96
CA THR A 572 19.60 22.94 8.33
C THR A 572 20.07 23.85 9.47
N GLY A 573 21.31 24.34 9.35
CA GLY A 573 21.97 25.11 10.38
C GLY A 573 21.14 26.33 10.73
N LYS A 574 20.43 26.28 11.86
CA LYS A 574 19.92 27.49 12.48
C LYS A 574 21.08 28.13 13.22
N SER A 575 21.52 29.27 12.70
CA SER A 575 22.34 30.22 13.42
C SER A 575 21.69 30.51 14.78
N SER A 576 22.49 30.40 15.84
CA SER A 576 22.12 30.78 17.19
C SER A 576 21.69 32.25 17.25
N ALA A 577 20.39 32.51 17.29
CA ALA A 577 19.84 33.75 17.78
C ALA A 577 19.30 33.49 19.19
N THR A 578 20.04 33.98 20.17
CA THR A 578 19.70 33.97 21.58
C THR A 578 18.50 34.89 21.81
N THR A 579 17.32 34.33 22.03
CA THR A 579 16.16 35.11 22.48
C THR A 579 15.93 34.84 23.97
N GLN A 580 16.13 35.89 24.77
CA GLN A 580 15.82 35.92 26.19
C GLN A 580 14.34 35.59 26.43
N VAL A 581 14.08 34.68 27.36
CA VAL A 581 12.75 34.39 27.87
C VAL A 581 12.37 35.48 28.87
N THR A 582 11.48 36.39 28.47
CA THR A 582 10.68 37.17 29.41
C THR A 582 9.41 36.40 29.74
N SER A 583 9.29 35.99 31.00
CA SER A 583 8.10 35.37 31.59
C SER A 583 6.92 36.33 31.55
N VAL A 584 5.80 35.92 30.94
CA VAL A 584 4.50 36.60 31.08
C VAL A 584 3.54 35.65 31.80
N ASN A 585 3.09 36.08 32.98
CA ASN A 585 2.06 35.45 33.78
C ASN A 585 0.71 35.52 33.05
N VAL A 586 0.03 34.39 32.87
CA VAL A 586 -1.36 34.33 32.39
C VAL A 586 -2.28 34.01 33.56
N THR A 587 -3.07 35.00 33.96
CA THR A 587 -4.13 34.89 34.96
C THR A 587 -5.36 34.26 34.32
N ALA A 588 -5.89 33.19 34.93
CA ALA A 588 -7.09 32.50 34.50
C ALA A 588 -8.36 33.33 34.70
N GLN A 589 -9.22 33.43 33.67
CA GLN A 589 -10.57 33.97 33.79
C GLN A 589 -11.60 32.86 33.45
N LYS A 590 -12.34 32.44 34.48
CA LYS A 590 -13.52 31.56 34.40
C LYS A 590 -14.65 32.25 33.65
N LYS A 591 -15.24 31.60 32.65
CA LYS A 591 -16.58 31.95 32.11
C LYS A 591 -17.58 30.84 32.44
N SER A 592 -18.57 31.21 33.25
CA SER A 592 -19.80 30.46 33.53
C SER A 592 -20.76 30.59 32.34
N ILE A 593 -21.35 29.47 31.89
CA ILE A 593 -22.48 29.46 30.96
C ILE A 593 -23.74 29.12 31.75
N LEU A 594 -24.72 30.03 31.69
CA LEU A 594 -26.05 29.88 32.29
C LEU A 594 -26.95 29.09 31.34
N LEU A 595 -27.67 28.12 31.90
CA LEU A 595 -28.75 27.36 31.29
C LEU A 595 -29.99 28.27 31.14
N SER A 596 -30.74 28.16 30.05
CA SER A 596 -32.12 28.66 29.96
C SER A 596 -32.99 27.60 29.29
N VAL A 597 -33.88 27.04 30.10
CA VAL A 597 -34.99 26.16 29.70
C VAL A 597 -36.19 27.07 29.44
N VAL A 598 -36.90 26.85 28.34
CA VAL A 598 -38.26 27.37 28.14
C VAL A 598 -39.18 26.15 27.97
N ILE A 599 -40.24 26.18 28.76
CA ILE A 599 -41.33 25.18 28.92
C ILE A 599 -42.07 24.97 27.61
#